data_AF-A0A7C3ITB2-F1
#
_entry.id   AF-A0A7C3ITB2-F1
#
_cell.length_a   1.000
_cell.length_b   1.000
_cell.length_c   1.000
_cell.angle_alpha   90.00
_cell.angle_beta   90.00
_cell.angle_gamma   90.00
#
_symmetry.space_group_name_H-M   'P 1'
#
loop_
_entity.id
_entity.type
_entity.pdbx_description
1 polymer ?
#
loop_
_entity_poly.entity_id
_entity_poly.type
_entity_poly.pdbx_seq_one_letter_code
_entity_poly.pdbx_strand_id
1 'polypeptide(L)'
;MKLLLLINGSSKKIFQAQNFVESDFEIQKIDEKDLSKPKHILKKLKKNKYDEIYYGCIENDLQRFHFIMFLYLFLSFNFKGGIIDEKGNRIYFSLYKFIFVYVPKFIIELIFTIFVIIYYKLKIPIFKWKLKIR
;
A
#
# COMPACT_ATOMS: atom_id res chain seq x y z
N MET A 1 7.69 3.31 21.22
CA MET A 1 6.68 4.20 20.58
C MET A 1 6.32 3.67 19.20
N LYS A 2 5.03 3.65 18.85
CA LYS A 2 4.51 3.12 17.58
C LYS A 2 4.21 4.25 16.60
N LEU A 3 4.21 3.98 15.29
CA LEU A 3 3.83 4.95 14.27
C LEU A 3 2.53 4.52 13.58
N LEU A 4 1.57 5.43 13.46
CA LEU A 4 0.38 5.27 12.63
C LEU A 4 0.45 6.23 11.43
N LEU A 5 0.66 5.68 10.24
CA LEU A 5 0.52 6.40 8.98
C LEU A 5 -0.94 6.32 8.51
N LEU A 6 -1.71 7.36 8.80
CA LEU A 6 -3.12 7.43 8.43
C LEU A 6 -3.26 7.85 6.97
N ILE A 7 -3.65 6.92 6.09
CA ILE A 7 -3.82 7.15 4.65
C ILE A 7 -5.21 7.73 4.37
N ASN A 8 -6.23 7.05 4.89
CA ASN A 8 -7.62 7.48 4.83
C ASN A 8 -8.35 7.03 6.10
N GLY A 9 -9.52 7.60 6.35
CA GLY A 9 -10.31 7.32 7.55
C GLY A 9 -9.95 8.16 8.76
N SER A 10 -10.38 7.71 9.94
CA SER A 10 -10.31 8.38 11.22
C SER A 10 -9.46 7.59 12.21
N SER A 11 -8.40 8.23 12.72
CA SER A 11 -7.55 7.63 13.77
C SER A 11 -8.35 7.20 14.99
N LYS A 12 -9.34 8.00 15.42
CA LYS A 12 -10.21 7.68 16.57
C LYS A 12 -10.97 6.37 16.38
N LYS A 13 -11.58 6.18 15.21
CA LYS A 13 -12.32 4.95 14.89
C LYS A 13 -11.39 3.75 14.83
N ILE A 14 -10.20 3.90 14.25
CA ILE A 14 -9.18 2.85 14.23
C ILE A 14 -8.78 2.49 15.66
N PHE A 15 -8.44 3.45 16.52
CA PHE A 15 -8.05 3.14 17.89
C PHE A 15 -9.16 2.45 18.69
N GLN A 16 -10.41 2.88 18.51
CA GLN A 16 -11.59 2.24 19.10
C GLN A 16 -11.76 0.79 18.60
N ALA A 17 -11.73 0.57 17.29
CA ALA A 17 -11.90 -0.75 16.69
C ALA A 17 -10.76 -1.71 17.06
N GLN A 18 -9.56 -1.16 17.29
CA GLN A 18 -8.35 -1.91 17.58
C GLN A 18 -8.03 -2.03 19.08
N ASN A 19 -8.84 -1.42 19.97
CA ASN A 19 -8.56 -1.34 21.41
C ASN A 19 -7.13 -0.86 21.72
N PHE A 20 -6.66 0.13 20.96
CA PHE A 20 -5.34 0.72 21.13
C PHE A 20 -5.41 2.01 21.93
N VAL A 21 -4.34 2.30 22.69
CA VAL A 21 -4.20 3.56 23.42
C VAL A 21 -3.50 4.58 22.53
N GLU A 22 -4.17 5.70 22.24
CA GLU A 22 -3.68 6.72 21.31
C GLU A 22 -2.33 7.32 21.72
N SER A 23 -2.04 7.40 23.02
CA SER A 23 -0.76 7.91 23.55
C SER A 23 0.47 7.09 23.15
N ASP A 24 0.29 5.84 22.76
CA ASP A 24 1.40 4.95 22.37
C ASP A 24 1.87 5.20 20.93
N PHE A 25 1.11 6.01 20.17
CA PHE A 25 1.26 6.22 18.75
C PHE A 25 1.65 7.66 18.41
N GLU A 26 2.68 7.79 17.59
CA GLU A 26 2.86 8.99 16.77
C GLU A 26 1.96 8.85 15.53
N ILE A 27 1.04 9.79 15.33
CA ILE A 27 0.11 9.76 14.20
C ILE A 27 0.58 10.74 13.14
N GLN A 28 0.78 10.25 11.92
CA GLN A 28 1.08 11.10 10.78
C GLN A 28 0.10 10.82 9.65
N LYS A 29 -0.60 11.86 9.21
CA LYS A 29 -1.45 11.77 8.03
C LYS A 29 -0.60 11.77 6.76
N ILE A 30 -0.94 10.90 5.82
CA ILE A 30 -0.35 10.83 4.48
C ILE A 30 -1.47 10.70 3.46
N ASP A 31 -1.28 11.28 2.28
CA ASP A 31 -2.21 11.04 1.18
C ASP A 31 -1.80 9.79 0.42
N GLU A 32 -2.73 9.10 -0.25
CA GLU A 32 -2.41 7.96 -1.12
C GLU A 32 -1.36 8.33 -2.18
N LYS A 33 -1.39 9.57 -2.68
CA LYS A 33 -0.41 10.08 -3.63
C LYS A 33 1.01 10.07 -3.06
N ASP A 34 1.20 10.20 -1.76
CA ASP A 34 2.53 10.14 -1.14
C ASP A 34 3.13 8.73 -1.17
N LEU A 35 2.31 7.68 -1.30
CA LEU A 35 2.80 6.31 -1.54
C LEU A 35 3.50 6.16 -2.90
N SER A 36 3.41 7.15 -3.79
CA SER A 36 4.21 7.20 -5.02
C SER A 36 5.59 7.86 -4.82
N LYS A 37 5.87 8.43 -3.64
CA LYS A 37 7.09 9.19 -3.32
C LYS A 37 7.97 8.39 -2.35
N PRO A 38 8.77 7.41 -2.83
CA PRO A 38 9.48 6.47 -1.96
C PRO A 38 10.45 7.15 -0.99
N LYS A 39 11.19 8.17 -1.45
CA LYS A 39 12.12 8.93 -0.59
C LYS A 39 11.41 9.63 0.56
N HIS A 40 10.20 10.15 0.32
CA HIS A 40 9.42 10.86 1.33
C HIS A 40 8.92 9.91 2.42
N ILE A 41 8.32 8.77 2.02
CA ILE A 41 7.81 7.78 2.96
C ILE A 41 8.94 7.13 3.75
N LEU A 42 10.03 6.70 3.08
CA LEU A 42 11.17 6.09 3.76
C LEU A 42 11.83 7.05 4.76
N LYS A 43 11.90 8.35 4.43
CA LYS A 43 12.40 9.36 5.38
C LYS A 43 11.50 9.44 6.62
N LYS A 44 10.18 9.39 6.48
CA LYS A 44 9.24 9.37 7.62
C LYS A 44 9.41 8.11 8.47
N LEU A 45 9.46 6.94 7.83
CA LEU A 45 9.60 5.64 8.50
C LEU A 45 10.93 5.52 9.27
N LYS A 46 12.01 6.11 8.74
CA LYS A 46 13.35 6.06 9.34
C LYS A 46 13.68 7.26 10.24
N LYS A 47 12.79 8.26 10.35
CA LYS A 47 13.05 9.51 11.09
C LYS A 47 13.27 9.25 12.58
N ASN A 48 12.40 8.43 13.18
CA ASN A 48 12.49 8.00 14.56
C ASN A 48 12.61 6.47 14.61
N LYS A 49 13.19 5.93 15.69
CA LYS A 49 13.16 4.48 15.95
C LYS A 49 11.78 4.12 16.50
N TYR A 50 10.87 3.73 15.61
CA TYR A 50 9.57 3.17 15.99
C TYR A 50 9.66 1.66 16.19
N ASP A 51 8.98 1.16 17.23
CA ASP A 51 8.95 -0.27 17.54
C ASP A 51 8.04 -1.05 16.59
N GLU A 52 6.94 -0.42 16.19
CA GLU A 52 5.95 -0.97 15.26
C GLU A 52 5.41 0.15 14.37
N ILE A 53 5.14 -0.19 13.10
CA ILE A 53 4.61 0.76 12.12
C ILE A 53 3.32 0.21 11.53
N TYR A 54 2.26 0.99 11.66
CA TYR A 54 0.94 0.67 11.12
C TYR A 54 0.54 1.68 10.06
N TYR A 55 -0.13 1.20 9.04
CA TYR A 55 -0.89 2.04 8.14
C TYR A 55 -2.38 1.94 8.45
N GLY A 56 -3.01 3.09 8.62
CA GLY A 56 -4.44 3.19 8.90
C GLY A 56 -5.23 3.46 7.63
N CYS A 57 -6.31 2.70 7.42
CA CYS A 57 -7.28 2.94 6.37
C CYS A 57 -8.74 2.79 6.86
N ILE A 58 -9.71 3.15 6.03
CA ILE A 58 -11.14 2.94 6.30
C ILE A 58 -11.45 1.44 6.29
N GLU A 59 -10.99 0.73 5.27
CA GLU A 59 -11.25 -0.69 5.05
C GLU A 59 -10.08 -1.33 4.30
N ASN A 60 -9.60 -2.47 4.78
CA ASN A 60 -8.47 -3.16 4.17
C ASN A 60 -8.78 -3.63 2.73
N ASP A 61 -9.98 -4.14 2.47
CA ASP A 61 -10.32 -4.70 1.15
C ASP A 61 -10.37 -3.64 0.04
N LEU A 62 -10.60 -2.37 0.40
CA LEU A 62 -10.62 -1.25 -0.53
C LEU A 62 -9.23 -0.64 -0.76
N GLN A 63 -8.23 -1.02 0.04
CA GLN A 63 -6.89 -0.45 -0.04
C GLN A 63 -6.05 -1.15 -1.10
N ARG A 64 -5.94 -0.51 -2.27
CA ARG A 64 -5.28 -1.06 -3.46
C ARG A 64 -3.74 -1.12 -3.34
N PHE A 65 -3.15 -0.35 -2.44
CA PHE A 65 -1.69 -0.18 -2.36
C PHE A 65 -1.00 -1.07 -1.31
N HIS A 66 -1.61 -2.18 -0.89
CA HIS A 66 -1.04 -3.13 0.09
C HIS A 66 0.40 -3.53 -0.22
N PHE A 67 0.68 -3.88 -1.49
CA PHE A 67 2.04 -4.24 -1.91
C PHE A 67 3.05 -3.13 -1.63
N ILE A 68 2.72 -1.88 -1.97
CA ILE A 68 3.60 -0.72 -1.80
C ILE A 68 3.83 -0.42 -0.32
N MET A 69 2.78 -0.52 0.49
CA MET A 69 2.86 -0.30 1.95
C MET A 69 3.79 -1.33 2.61
N PHE A 70 3.65 -2.60 2.25
CA PHE A 70 4.54 -3.68 2.73
C PHE A 70 5.96 -3.58 2.16
N LEU A 71 6.11 -3.14 0.91
CA LEU A 71 7.41 -2.86 0.32
C LEU A 71 8.15 -1.79 1.13
N TYR A 72 7.46 -0.74 1.59
CA TYR A 72 8.09 0.28 2.43
C TYR A 72 8.46 -0.22 3.83
N LEU A 73 7.64 -1.07 4.45
CA LEU A 73 8.04 -1.74 5.69
C LEU A 73 9.31 -2.57 5.48
N PHE A 74 9.36 -3.35 4.40
CA PHE A 74 10.53 -4.12 4.00
C PHE A 74 11.78 -3.25 3.79
N LEU A 75 11.69 -2.19 2.98
CA LEU A 75 12.79 -1.26 2.68
C LEU A 75 13.22 -0.38 3.88
N SER A 76 12.33 -0.22 4.85
CA SER A 76 12.63 0.45 6.12
C SER A 76 13.30 -0.47 7.14
N PHE A 77 13.43 -1.77 6.84
CA PHE A 77 13.88 -2.81 7.77
C PHE A 77 13.03 -2.90 9.05
N ASN A 78 11.78 -2.45 8.98
CA ASN A 78 10.86 -2.43 10.10
C ASN A 78 9.76 -3.46 9.83
N PHE A 79 9.99 -4.69 10.33
CA PHE A 79 9.14 -5.84 10.04
C PHE A 79 7.99 -6.03 11.04
N LYS A 80 7.85 -5.12 12.01
CA LYS A 80 6.81 -5.16 13.03
C LYS A 80 5.71 -4.15 12.69
N GLY A 81 4.48 -4.63 12.64
CA GLY A 81 3.28 -3.84 12.33
C GLY A 81 2.56 -4.35 11.08
N GLY A 82 1.89 -3.46 10.35
CA GLY A 82 1.05 -3.86 9.22
C GLY A 82 0.00 -2.83 8.82
N ILE A 83 -1.17 -3.30 8.40
CA ILE A 83 -2.29 -2.47 7.96
C ILE A 83 -3.46 -2.72 8.91
N ILE A 84 -4.08 -1.65 9.37
CA ILE A 84 -5.23 -1.68 10.28
C ILE A 84 -6.34 -0.81 9.73
N ASP A 85 -7.58 -1.25 9.94
CA ASP A 85 -8.76 -0.53 9.47
C ASP A 85 -9.72 -0.11 10.58
N GLU A 86 -10.73 0.68 10.22
CA GLU A 86 -11.82 1.11 11.11
C GLU A 86 -12.78 -0.02 11.49
N LYS A 87 -12.74 -1.16 10.79
CA LYS A 87 -13.62 -2.32 11.04
C LYS A 87 -13.03 -3.30 12.05
N GLY A 88 -11.80 -3.08 12.52
CA GLY A 88 -11.12 -3.95 13.46
C GLY A 88 -10.26 -5.04 12.78
N ASN A 89 -10.19 -5.06 11.45
CA ASN A 89 -9.35 -6.01 10.74
C ASN A 89 -7.88 -5.57 10.75
N ARG A 90 -6.99 -6.55 10.79
CA ARG A 90 -5.54 -6.33 10.76
C ARG A 90 -4.86 -7.25 9.76
N ILE A 91 -3.96 -6.70 8.97
CA ILE A 91 -3.07 -7.46 8.10
C ILE A 91 -1.65 -7.19 8.56
N TYR A 92 -1.10 -8.14 9.32
CA TYR A 92 0.29 -8.05 9.78
C TYR A 92 1.28 -8.27 8.63
N PHE A 93 2.35 -7.49 8.65
CA PHE A 93 3.48 -7.74 7.77
C PHE A 93 4.16 -9.05 8.16
N SER A 94 4.34 -9.93 7.20
CA SER A 94 5.13 -11.15 7.33
C SER A 94 6.05 -11.23 6.13
N LEU A 95 7.35 -11.36 6.38
CA LEU A 95 8.35 -11.43 5.33
C LEU A 95 8.09 -12.60 4.37
N TYR A 96 7.68 -13.74 4.92
CA TYR A 96 7.30 -14.92 4.15
C TYR A 96 6.10 -14.64 3.24
N LYS A 97 5.00 -14.10 3.79
CA LYS A 97 3.83 -13.73 2.97
C LYS A 97 4.20 -12.67 1.92
N PHE A 98 5.06 -11.71 2.27
CA PHE A 98 5.50 -10.67 1.33
C PHE A 98 6.23 -11.27 0.12
N ILE A 99 7.24 -12.10 0.36
CA ILE A 99 8.07 -12.67 -0.72
C ILE A 99 7.31 -13.72 -1.54
N PHE A 100 6.48 -14.56 -0.90
CA PHE A 100 5.86 -15.71 -1.59
C PHE A 100 4.42 -15.47 -2.05
N VAL A 101 3.74 -14.43 -1.55
CA VAL A 101 2.35 -14.14 -1.94
C VAL A 101 2.26 -12.78 -2.63
N TYR A 102 2.72 -11.72 -1.98
CA TYR A 102 2.54 -10.36 -2.49
C TYR A 102 3.45 -10.05 -3.69
N VAL A 103 4.73 -10.41 -3.65
CA VAL A 103 5.68 -10.19 -4.75
C VAL A 103 5.26 -10.96 -6.03
N PRO A 104 4.95 -12.27 -5.99
CA PRO A 104 4.53 -13.00 -7.19
C PRO A 104 3.23 -12.45 -7.77
N LYS A 105 2.24 -12.14 -6.91
CA LYS A 105 0.98 -11.52 -7.35
C LYS A 105 1.24 -10.21 -8.11
N PHE A 106 2.09 -9.34 -7.56
CA PHE A 106 2.46 -8.08 -8.21
C PHE A 106 3.20 -8.29 -9.54
N ILE A 107 4.09 -9.27 -9.63
CA ILE A 107 4.81 -9.60 -10.87
C ILE A 107 3.83 -10.06 -11.95
N ILE A 108 2.87 -10.93 -11.62
CA ILE A 108 1.85 -11.40 -12.56
C ILE A 108 0.97 -10.24 -13.04
N GLU A 109 0.53 -9.37 -12.12
CA GLU A 109 -0.25 -8.17 -12.46
C GLU A 109 0.54 -7.23 -13.39
N LEU A 110 1.85 -7.07 -13.16
CA LEU A 110 2.72 -6.26 -14.00
C LEU A 110 2.86 -6.86 -15.41
N ILE A 111 3.12 -8.17 -15.53
CA ILE A 111 3.22 -8.87 -16.81
C ILE A 111 1.91 -8.72 -17.60
N PHE A 112 0.77 -8.92 -16.95
CA PHE A 112 -0.53 -8.79 -17.58
C PHE A 112 -0.78 -7.34 -18.03
N THR A 113 -0.42 -6.35 -17.22
CA THR A 113 -0.53 -4.93 -17.57
C THR A 113 0.29 -4.60 -18.81
N ILE A 114 1.54 -5.08 -18.89
CA ILE A 114 2.41 -4.90 -20.06
C ILE A 114 1.77 -5.55 -21.30
N PHE A 115 1.26 -6.78 -21.16
CA PHE A 115 0.61 -7.50 -22.26
C PHE A 115 -0.61 -6.74 -22.80
N VAL A 116 -1.47 -6.24 -21.92
CA VAL A 116 -2.64 -5.42 -22.28
C VAL A 116 -2.21 -4.15 -23.01
N ILE A 117 -1.19 -3.44 -22.52
CA ILE A 117 -0.67 -2.23 -23.16
C ILE A 117 -0.16 -2.55 -24.57
N ILE A 118 0.62 -3.62 -24.75
CA ILE A 118 1.12 -4.05 -26.06
C ILE A 118 -0.02 -4.41 -26.99
N TYR A 119 -0.98 -5.21 -26.52
CA TYR A 119 -2.16 -5.62 -27.30
C TYR A 119 -2.93 -4.41 -27.85
N TYR A 120 -3.25 -3.44 -26.99
CA TYR A 120 -3.98 -2.25 -27.43
C TYR A 120 -3.13 -1.33 -28.31
N LYS A 121 -1.83 -1.19 -28.04
CA LYS A 121 -0.92 -0.40 -28.87
C LYS A 121 -0.81 -0.96 -30.30
N LEU A 122 -0.91 -2.28 -30.48
CA LEU A 122 -0.95 -2.92 -31.81
C LEU A 122 -2.34 -2.85 -32.46
N LYS A 123 -3.41 -3.03 -31.69
CA LYS A 123 -4.79 -3.09 -32.21
C LYS A 123 -5.34 -1.72 -32.65
N ILE A 124 -5.02 -0.65 -31.92
CA ILE A 124 -5.47 0.72 -32.25
C ILE A 124 -5.08 1.16 -33.68
N PRO A 125 -3.82 1.04 -34.13
CA PRO A 125 -3.45 1.43 -35.49
C PRO A 125 -4.13 0.55 -36.55
N ILE A 126 -4.30 -0.76 -36.30
CA ILE A 126 -5.03 -1.66 -37.21
C ILE A 126 -6.49 -1.22 -37.35
N PHE A 127 -7.13 -0.85 -36.24
CA PHE A 127 -8.51 -0.37 -36.23
C PHE A 127 -8.65 0.99 -36.94
N LYS A 128 -7.70 1.92 -36.70
CA LYS A 128 -7.64 3.19 -37.43
C LYS A 128 -7.43 3.00 -38.92
N TRP A 129 -6.60 2.03 -39.33
CA TRP A 129 -6.38 1.72 -40.74
C TRP A 129 -7.65 1.16 -41.40
N LYS A 130 -8.36 0.24 -40.74
CA LYS A 130 -9.66 -0.26 -41.20
C LYS A 130 -10.75 0.83 -41.30
N LEU A 131 -10.75 1.81 -40.41
CA LEU A 131 -11.70 2.94 -40.46
C LEU A 131 -11.36 3.98 -41.54
N LYS A 132 -10.10 4.07 -41.98
CA LYS A 132 -9.64 5.02 -43.02
C LYS A 132 -9.83 4.48 -44.45
N ILE A 133 -10.14 3.20 -44.59
CA ILE A 133 -10.36 2.48 -45.86
C ILE A 133 -11.87 2.41 -46.21
N ARG A 134 -12.74 2.99 -45.37
CA ARG A 134 -14.14 3.30 -45.67
C ARG A 134 -14.29 4.78 -45.97
#